data_AF-A0A6A2XGX6-F1
#
_entry.id   AF-A0A6A2XGX6-F1
#
_cell.length_a   1.000
_cell.length_b   1.000
_cell.length_c   1.000
_cell.angle_alpha   90.00
_cell.angle_beta   90.00
_cell.angle_gamma   90.00
#
_symmetry.space_group_name_H-M   'P 1'
#
loop_
_entity.id
_entity.type
_entity.pdbx_description
1 polymer ?
#
loop_
_entity_poly.entity_id
_entity_poly.type
_entity_poly.pdbx_seq_one_letter_code
_entity_poly.pdbx_strand_id
1 'polypeptide(L)'
;MDYLLSVCDYIVEFALAKSQNLRNGTAVEIVESRPRSNIYINLPALRKLDAMLIEILDSFQTENSVPCVPPIGLSEKARKHLRHKRECATQIHKAAMSINSSVLSEMEIPDSYMASLPKSGRASIGDAIYRFTYSAEKFSPEYLLDCLKIASEHEAHTWRRKACMSHSKSSWSMMKDLMYDVDRSNEKHILAERAESLPFALKQRMWGRRYWRVIQEC
;
A
#
# COMPACT_ATOMS: atom_id res chain seq x y z
N MET A 1 -1.65 19.94 -14.68
CA MET A 1 -1.84 19.45 -13.29
C MET A 1 -1.88 20.58 -12.28
N ASP A 2 -1.25 21.72 -12.54
CA ASP A 2 -1.09 22.79 -11.54
C ASP A 2 -2.40 23.34 -10.97
N TYR A 3 -3.47 23.41 -11.77
CA TYR A 3 -4.79 23.82 -11.27
C TYR A 3 -5.31 22.91 -10.16
N LEU A 4 -5.15 21.58 -10.28
CA LEU A 4 -5.59 20.64 -9.26
C LEU A 4 -4.70 20.67 -8.01
N LEU A 5 -3.43 21.02 -8.17
CA LEU A 5 -2.46 21.08 -7.08
C LEU A 5 -2.45 22.44 -6.35
N SER A 6 -3.05 23.48 -6.94
CA SER A 6 -3.12 24.83 -6.35
C SER A 6 -3.75 24.85 -4.96
N VAL A 7 -4.69 23.94 -4.67
CA VAL A 7 -5.30 23.81 -3.34
C VAL A 7 -4.26 23.52 -2.25
N CYS A 8 -3.17 22.82 -2.57
CA CYS A 8 -2.13 22.45 -1.61
C CYS A 8 -1.38 23.66 -1.05
N ASP A 9 -1.33 24.77 -1.81
CA ASP A 9 -0.67 26.01 -1.37
C ASP A 9 -1.43 26.68 -0.21
N TYR A 10 -2.70 26.33 -0.04
CA TYR A 10 -3.58 26.88 0.99
C TYR A 10 -3.81 25.91 2.17
N ILE A 11 -3.26 24.70 2.12
CA ILE A 11 -3.38 23.72 3.22
C ILE A 11 -2.20 23.92 4.18
N VAL A 12 -2.47 24.61 5.28
CA VAL A 12 -1.46 24.99 6.28
C VAL A 12 -1.74 24.37 7.64
N GLU A 13 -0.66 24.19 8.42
CA GLU A 13 -0.70 23.92 9.85
C GLU A 13 -0.20 25.15 10.62
N PHE A 14 -0.77 25.38 11.79
CA PHE A 14 -0.37 26.48 12.66
C PHE A 14 0.68 25.99 13.65
N ALA A 15 1.84 26.61 13.64
CA ALA A 15 2.93 26.30 14.57
C ALA A 15 3.27 27.55 15.39
N LEU A 16 3.53 27.34 16.69
CA LEU A 16 4.12 28.39 17.53
C LEU A 16 5.54 28.63 17.04
N ALA A 17 5.76 29.80 16.43
CA ALA A 17 7.01 30.08 15.77
C ALA A 17 8.00 30.74 16.71
N LYS A 18 7.57 31.80 17.42
CA LYS A 18 8.44 32.60 18.31
C LYS A 18 7.62 33.31 19.39
N SER A 19 8.22 33.43 20.58
CA SER A 19 7.84 34.44 21.56
C SER A 19 8.55 35.75 21.19
N GLN A 20 7.79 36.81 20.94
CA GLN A 20 8.31 38.15 20.67
C GLN A 20 8.01 39.07 21.84
N ASN A 21 8.95 39.94 22.21
CA ASN A 21 8.69 40.99 23.18
C ASN A 21 8.12 42.22 22.47
N LEU A 22 6.93 42.65 22.88
CA LEU A 22 6.36 43.93 22.50
C LEU A 22 7.23 45.07 23.06
N ARG A 23 7.07 46.29 22.53
CA ARG A 23 7.84 47.48 22.95
C ARG A 23 7.76 47.80 24.45
N ASN A 24 6.72 47.29 25.12
CA ASN A 24 6.49 47.42 26.56
C ASN A 24 7.09 46.26 27.39
N GLY A 25 7.85 45.35 26.78
CA GLY A 25 8.47 44.20 27.45
C GLY A 25 7.53 42.99 27.63
N THR A 26 6.28 43.05 27.17
CA THR A 26 5.37 41.89 27.23
C THR A 26 5.73 40.85 26.18
N ALA A 27 6.00 39.62 26.63
CA ALA A 27 6.20 38.48 25.74
C ALA A 27 4.86 38.03 25.13
N VAL A 28 4.83 37.93 23.81
CA VAL A 28 3.67 37.49 23.02
C VAL A 28 4.08 36.30 22.17
N GLU A 29 3.32 35.22 22.25
CA GLU A 29 3.52 34.07 21.39
C GLU A 29 2.86 34.31 20.02
N ILE A 30 3.67 34.23 18.96
CA ILE A 30 3.19 34.33 17.59
C ILE A 30 2.95 32.94 17.05
N VAL A 31 1.74 32.74 16.55
CA VAL A 31 1.38 31.59 15.74
C VAL A 31 1.65 31.95 14.27
N GLU A 32 2.48 31.17 13.60
CA GLU A 32 2.70 31.29 12.15
C GLU A 32 2.05 30.12 11.42
N SER A 33 1.53 30.41 10.23
CA SER A 33 1.08 29.38 9.30
C SER A 33 2.24 28.85 8.48
N ARG A 34 2.38 27.53 8.38
CA ARG A 34 3.31 26.86 7.46
C ARG A 34 2.58 25.80 6.64
N PRO A 35 3.03 25.45 5.43
CA PRO A 35 2.43 24.34 4.67
C PRO A 35 2.38 23.07 5.51
N ARG A 36 1.29 22.31 5.41
CA ARG A 36 1.15 21.05 6.14
C ARG A 36 2.34 20.14 5.81
N SER A 37 2.96 19.59 6.85
CA SER A 37 4.24 18.86 6.77
C SER A 37 4.29 17.77 5.70
N ASN A 38 3.25 16.94 5.60
CA ASN A 38 3.18 15.87 4.60
C ASN A 38 3.04 16.40 3.16
N ILE A 39 2.34 17.51 2.93
CA ILE A 39 2.25 18.18 1.63
C ILE A 39 3.59 18.81 1.27
N TYR A 40 4.22 19.50 2.22
CA TYR A 40 5.51 20.16 2.05
C TYR A 40 6.61 19.20 1.55
N ILE A 41 6.62 17.97 2.08
CA ILE A 41 7.59 16.94 1.70
C ILE A 41 7.18 16.20 0.42
N ASN A 42 5.92 15.73 0.36
CA ASN A 42 5.52 14.80 -0.69
C ASN A 42 5.25 15.49 -2.02
N LEU A 43 4.73 16.73 -2.03
CA LEU A 43 4.35 17.41 -3.27
C LEU A 43 5.56 17.71 -4.17
N PRO A 44 6.69 18.28 -3.68
CA PRO A 44 7.89 18.46 -4.50
C PRO A 44 8.49 17.13 -4.97
N ALA A 45 8.46 16.09 -4.13
CA ALA A 45 8.93 14.76 -4.51
C ALA A 45 8.12 14.19 -5.67
N LEU A 46 6.78 14.26 -5.61
CA LEU A 46 5.89 13.81 -6.69
C LEU A 46 6.12 14.60 -7.99
N ARG A 47 6.31 15.93 -7.92
CA ARG A 47 6.66 16.73 -9.11
C ARG A 47 7.98 16.29 -9.73
N LYS A 48 8.97 15.92 -8.92
CA LYS A 48 10.24 15.39 -9.42
C LYS A 48 10.06 14.02 -10.07
N LEU A 49 9.23 13.14 -9.49
CA LEU A 49 8.90 11.84 -10.09
C LEU A 49 8.20 12.00 -11.44
N ASP A 50 7.28 12.95 -11.56
CA ASP A 50 6.57 13.29 -12.81
C ASP A 50 7.54 13.77 -13.90
N ALA A 51 8.42 14.73 -13.58
CA ALA A 51 9.43 15.22 -14.50
C ALA A 51 10.37 14.10 -14.99
N MET A 52 10.81 13.20 -14.10
CA MET A 52 11.64 12.05 -14.50
C MET A 52 10.88 11.07 -15.41
N LEU A 53 9.57 10.88 -15.20
CA LEU A 53 8.76 10.01 -16.05
C LEU A 53 8.58 10.63 -17.45
N ILE A 54 8.30 11.93 -17.52
CA ILE A 54 8.21 12.67 -18.78
C ILE A 54 9.53 12.60 -19.54
N GLU A 55 10.67 12.79 -18.88
CA GLU A 55 12.00 12.66 -19.50
C GLU A 55 12.23 11.26 -20.11
N ILE A 56 11.81 10.21 -19.39
CA ILE A 56 11.86 8.84 -19.93
C ILE A 56 10.98 8.73 -21.19
N LEU A 57 9.77 9.28 -21.19
CA LEU A 57 8.86 9.22 -22.33
C LEU A 57 9.37 10.03 -23.52
N ASP A 58 9.82 11.27 -23.29
CA ASP A 58 10.35 12.15 -24.34
C ASP A 58 11.59 11.58 -25.02
N SER A 59 12.35 10.75 -24.32
CA SER A 59 13.51 10.08 -24.88
C SER A 59 13.19 8.97 -25.89
N PHE A 60 11.92 8.58 -26.04
CA PHE A 60 11.48 7.54 -26.98
C PHE A 60 11.13 8.06 -28.39
N GLN A 61 11.48 9.31 -28.72
CA GLN A 61 11.25 9.99 -30.02
C GLN A 61 11.10 9.02 -31.21
N THR A 62 9.87 8.63 -31.51
CA THR A 62 9.53 7.83 -32.70
C THR A 62 8.13 8.22 -33.15
N GLU A 63 8.01 8.61 -34.41
CA GLU A 63 6.74 8.99 -35.06
C GLU A 63 5.83 7.77 -35.35
N ASN A 64 6.25 6.55 -34.99
CA ASN A 64 5.53 5.33 -35.29
C ASN A 64 4.88 4.74 -34.04
N SER A 65 3.54 4.62 -34.06
CA SER A 65 2.73 4.09 -32.96
C SER A 65 2.82 2.57 -32.78
N VAL A 66 3.56 1.86 -33.64
CA VAL A 66 3.67 0.39 -33.63
C VAL A 66 5.08 -0.02 -33.22
N PRO A 67 5.24 -0.79 -32.13
CA PRO A 67 6.53 -1.36 -31.76
C PRO A 67 6.98 -2.36 -32.83
N CYS A 68 8.05 -2.03 -33.56
CA CYS A 68 8.67 -2.93 -34.53
C CYS A 68 10.09 -3.26 -34.10
N VAL A 69 10.40 -4.56 -34.05
CA VAL A 69 11.75 -5.06 -33.82
C VAL A 69 12.24 -5.72 -35.11
N PRO A 70 13.48 -5.47 -35.59
CA PRO A 70 14.01 -6.17 -36.74
C PRO A 70 13.99 -7.69 -36.54
N PRO A 71 13.92 -8.52 -37.60
CA PRO A 71 13.93 -9.98 -37.48
C PRO A 71 15.12 -10.56 -36.70
N ILE A 72 16.26 -9.87 -36.72
CA ILE A 72 17.50 -10.24 -36.01
C ILE A 72 17.48 -9.80 -34.53
N GLY A 73 16.43 -9.07 -34.11
CA GLY A 73 16.29 -8.49 -32.79
C GLY A 73 16.96 -7.11 -32.67
N LEU A 74 16.88 -6.55 -31.47
CA LEU A 74 17.53 -5.28 -31.11
C LEU A 74 19.02 -5.48 -30.83
N SER A 75 19.83 -4.49 -31.18
CA SER A 75 21.24 -4.43 -30.79
C SER A 75 21.41 -4.50 -29.27
N GLU A 76 22.53 -5.04 -28.78
CA GLU A 76 22.83 -5.07 -27.33
C GLU A 76 22.79 -3.66 -26.73
N LYS A 77 23.26 -2.65 -27.47
CA LYS A 77 23.21 -1.25 -27.04
C LYS A 77 21.78 -0.79 -26.81
N ALA A 78 20.88 -1.04 -27.77
CA ALA A 78 19.47 -0.70 -27.66
C ALA A 78 18.78 -1.46 -26.51
N ARG A 79 19.05 -2.77 -26.36
CA ARG A 79 18.49 -3.56 -25.25
C ARG A 79 18.96 -3.07 -23.88
N LYS A 80 20.25 -2.74 -23.72
CA LYS A 80 20.77 -2.14 -22.48
C LYS A 80 20.09 -0.82 -22.18
N HIS A 81 19.92 0.02 -23.20
CA HIS A 81 19.24 1.31 -23.06
C HIS A 81 17.78 1.16 -22.60
N LEU A 82 17.02 0.26 -23.23
CA LEU A 82 15.64 -0.05 -22.84
C LEU A 82 15.55 -0.62 -21.43
N ARG A 83 16.46 -1.53 -21.05
CA ARG A 83 16.51 -2.09 -19.69
C ARG A 83 16.78 -1.00 -18.64
N HIS A 84 17.68 -0.07 -18.93
CA HIS A 84 17.95 1.06 -18.05
C HIS A 84 16.72 1.94 -17.86
N LYS A 85 16.01 2.31 -18.95
CA LYS A 85 14.76 3.07 -18.86
C LYS A 85 13.68 2.35 -18.05
N ARG A 86 13.50 1.04 -18.27
CA ARG A 86 12.58 0.20 -17.48
C ARG A 86 12.93 0.23 -15.99
N GLU A 87 14.22 0.14 -15.65
CA GLU A 87 14.66 0.20 -14.25
C GLU A 87 14.38 1.58 -13.65
N CYS A 88 14.69 2.67 -14.34
CA CYS A 88 14.35 4.03 -13.90
C CYS A 88 12.84 4.18 -13.65
N ALA A 89 11.99 3.75 -14.60
CA ALA A 89 10.54 3.78 -14.43
C ALA A 89 10.06 2.92 -13.24
N THR A 90 10.71 1.77 -13.01
CA THR A 90 10.42 0.90 -11.86
C THR A 90 10.75 1.60 -10.54
N GLN A 91 11.86 2.34 -10.48
CA GLN A 91 12.25 3.09 -9.28
C GLN A 91 11.32 4.29 -9.02
N ILE A 92 10.90 5.00 -10.08
CA ILE A 92 9.87 6.04 -9.99
C ILE A 92 8.57 5.46 -9.41
N HIS A 93 8.12 4.31 -9.93
CA HIS A 93 6.92 3.65 -9.44
C HIS A 93 7.04 3.26 -7.96
N LYS A 94 8.17 2.68 -7.55
CA LYS A 94 8.42 2.33 -6.14
C LYS A 94 8.38 3.56 -5.22
N ALA A 95 9.01 4.66 -5.63
CA ALA A 95 8.99 5.91 -4.88
C ALA A 95 7.58 6.49 -4.75
N ALA A 96 6.82 6.54 -5.86
CA ALA A 96 5.44 7.00 -5.86
C ALA A 96 4.54 6.12 -4.96
N MET A 97 4.71 4.80 -5.02
CA MET A 97 3.99 3.86 -4.16
C MET A 97 4.34 4.01 -2.68
N SER A 98 5.60 4.34 -2.36
CA SER A 98 6.03 4.63 -0.99
C SER A 98 5.30 5.86 -0.43
N ILE A 99 5.25 6.94 -1.20
CA ILE A 99 4.52 8.18 -0.84
C ILE A 99 3.02 7.86 -0.66
N ASN A 100 2.41 7.17 -1.62
CA ASN A 100 1.00 6.78 -1.53
C ASN A 100 0.73 5.92 -0.29
N SER A 101 1.61 4.97 0.04
CA SER A 101 1.47 4.13 1.22
C SER A 101 1.59 4.93 2.52
N SER A 102 2.51 5.90 2.59
CA SER A 102 2.68 6.78 3.75
C SER A 102 1.43 7.63 3.98
N VAL A 103 0.91 8.27 2.92
CA VAL A 103 -0.29 9.11 3.01
C VAL A 103 -1.50 8.28 3.45
N LEU A 104 -1.70 7.09 2.86
CA LEU A 104 -2.81 6.21 3.25
C LEU A 104 -2.72 5.75 4.71
N SER A 105 -1.52 5.58 5.26
CA SER A 105 -1.36 5.20 6.68
C SER A 105 -1.66 6.33 7.67
N GLU A 106 -1.61 7.59 7.21
CA GLU A 106 -1.96 8.77 8.01
C GLU A 106 -3.47 9.09 7.95
N MET A 107 -4.21 8.47 7.04
CA MET A 107 -5.64 8.74 6.88
C MET A 107 -6.45 8.09 8.00
N GLU A 108 -7.38 8.86 8.57
CA GLU A 108 -8.35 8.34 9.53
C GLU A 108 -9.25 7.29 8.87
N ILE A 109 -9.52 6.21 9.61
CA ILE A 109 -10.44 5.17 9.18
C ILE A 109 -11.87 5.67 9.39
N PRO A 110 -12.73 5.73 8.35
CA PRO A 110 -14.10 6.23 8.52
C PRO A 110 -14.93 5.39 9.50
N ASP A 111 -15.76 6.06 10.32
CA ASP A 111 -16.64 5.39 11.30
C ASP A 111 -17.60 4.38 10.65
N SER A 112 -18.06 4.68 9.43
CA SER A 112 -18.92 3.78 8.66
C SER A 112 -18.23 2.46 8.33
N TYR A 113 -16.92 2.48 8.07
CA TYR A 113 -16.12 1.28 7.88
C TYR A 113 -16.03 0.51 9.20
N MET A 114 -15.70 1.19 10.30
CA MET A 114 -15.59 0.58 11.63
C MET A 114 -16.91 -0.07 12.07
N ALA A 115 -18.05 0.59 11.85
CA ALA A 115 -19.38 0.07 12.16
C ALA A 115 -19.76 -1.16 11.31
N SER A 116 -19.17 -1.30 10.12
CA SER A 116 -19.42 -2.44 9.22
C SER A 116 -18.57 -3.68 9.53
N LEU A 117 -17.57 -3.56 10.42
CA LEU A 117 -16.65 -4.65 10.70
C LEU A 117 -17.34 -5.82 11.43
N PRO A 118 -17.00 -7.08 11.09
CA PRO A 118 -17.44 -8.22 11.87
C PRO A 118 -16.97 -8.13 13.33
N LYS A 119 -17.76 -8.68 14.25
CA LYS A 119 -17.51 -8.63 15.71
C LYS A 119 -16.22 -9.34 16.16
N SER A 120 -15.53 -10.08 15.30
CA SER A 120 -14.26 -10.73 15.60
C SER A 120 -13.37 -10.92 14.38
N GLY A 121 -12.05 -11.04 14.60
CA GLY A 121 -11.07 -11.36 13.55
C GLY A 121 -11.40 -12.68 12.84
N ARG A 122 -11.79 -13.71 13.61
CA ARG A 122 -12.26 -15.01 13.09
C ARG A 122 -13.48 -14.88 12.17
N ALA A 123 -14.44 -14.01 12.51
CA ALA A 123 -15.58 -13.73 11.63
C ALA A 123 -15.18 -12.97 10.36
N SER A 124 -14.09 -12.21 10.40
CA SER A 124 -13.57 -11.45 9.25
C SER A 124 -12.81 -12.31 8.23
N ILE A 125 -12.03 -13.28 8.70
CA ILE A 125 -11.14 -14.09 7.84
C ILE A 125 -11.59 -15.55 7.68
N GLY A 126 -12.56 -16.01 8.46
CA GLY A 126 -13.02 -17.39 8.44
C GLY A 126 -12.13 -18.34 9.25
N ASP A 127 -12.69 -19.51 9.56
CA ASP A 127 -12.12 -20.45 10.53
C ASP A 127 -10.80 -21.09 10.06
N ALA A 128 -10.70 -21.41 8.77
CA ALA A 128 -9.50 -22.03 8.19
C ALA A 128 -8.29 -21.09 8.24
N ILE A 129 -8.48 -19.81 7.87
CA ILE A 129 -7.41 -18.81 7.88
C ILE A 129 -7.05 -18.45 9.32
N TYR A 130 -8.03 -18.33 10.20
CA TYR A 130 -7.80 -18.09 11.62
C TYR A 130 -6.92 -19.18 12.24
N ARG A 131 -7.28 -20.45 12.03
CA ARG A 131 -6.50 -21.60 12.51
C ARG A 131 -5.09 -21.64 11.91
N PHE A 132 -4.96 -21.37 10.60
CA PHE A 132 -3.64 -21.32 9.97
C PHE A 132 -2.77 -20.19 10.54
N THR A 133 -3.35 -19.01 10.72
CA THR A 133 -2.63 -17.82 11.20
C THR A 133 -2.27 -17.93 12.67
N TYR A 134 -3.10 -18.58 13.49
CA TYR A 134 -2.88 -18.74 14.92
C TYR A 134 -2.03 -19.98 15.26
N SER A 135 -2.43 -21.15 14.76
CA SER A 135 -1.89 -22.46 15.20
C SER A 135 -0.61 -22.88 14.49
N ALA A 136 -0.14 -22.13 13.49
CA ALA A 136 1.13 -22.46 12.82
C ALA A 136 2.33 -22.11 13.72
N GLU A 137 3.17 -23.10 14.02
CA GLU A 137 4.46 -22.89 14.70
C GLU A 137 5.40 -21.98 13.86
N LYS A 138 5.34 -22.11 12.53
CA LYS A 138 6.02 -21.23 11.57
C LYS A 138 5.01 -20.66 10.59
N PHE A 139 4.78 -19.36 10.66
CA PHE A 139 3.90 -18.65 9.74
C PHE A 139 4.68 -18.23 8.49
N SER A 140 4.19 -18.62 7.31
CA SER A 140 4.65 -18.08 6.01
C SER A 140 3.46 -17.46 5.29
N PRO A 141 3.51 -16.15 5.00
CA PRO A 141 2.46 -15.48 4.24
C PRO A 141 2.39 -16.01 2.80
N GLU A 142 3.51 -16.36 2.18
CA GLU A 142 3.56 -16.91 0.82
C GLU A 142 2.81 -18.24 0.71
N TYR A 143 3.05 -19.15 1.66
CA TYR A 143 2.36 -20.43 1.70
C TYR A 143 0.85 -20.27 1.90
N LEU A 144 0.42 -19.38 2.80
CA LEU A 144 -1.01 -19.07 2.96
C LEU A 144 -1.62 -18.59 1.64
N LEU A 145 -0.95 -17.68 0.94
CA LEU A 145 -1.42 -17.16 -0.33
C LEU A 145 -1.48 -18.23 -1.44
N ASP A 146 -0.56 -19.20 -1.41
CA ASP A 146 -0.60 -20.37 -2.31
C ASP A 146 -1.80 -21.28 -2.01
N CYS A 147 -2.09 -21.53 -0.73
CA CYS A 147 -3.26 -22.28 -0.30
C CYS A 147 -4.58 -21.60 -0.69
N LEU A 148 -4.62 -20.26 -0.62
CA LEU A 148 -5.80 -19.47 -0.99
C LEU A 148 -6.03 -19.39 -2.50
N LYS A 149 -5.07 -19.84 -3.33
CA LYS A 149 -5.15 -19.85 -4.81
C LYS A 149 -5.63 -18.52 -5.40
N ILE A 150 -5.20 -17.40 -4.84
CA ILE A 150 -5.57 -16.07 -5.33
C ILE A 150 -4.88 -15.87 -6.69
N ALA A 151 -5.63 -16.02 -7.79
CA ALA A 151 -5.10 -15.94 -9.15
C ALA A 151 -5.35 -14.57 -9.81
N SER A 152 -6.32 -13.79 -9.31
CA SER A 152 -6.68 -12.48 -9.84
C SER A 152 -6.94 -11.42 -8.77
N GLU A 153 -6.91 -10.14 -9.16
CA GLU A 153 -7.34 -9.03 -8.29
C GLU A 153 -8.80 -9.18 -7.86
N HIS A 154 -9.66 -9.64 -8.77
CA HIS A 154 -11.06 -9.90 -8.45
C HIS A 154 -11.21 -10.97 -7.36
N GLU A 155 -10.40 -12.04 -7.42
CA GLU A 155 -10.37 -13.04 -6.36
C GLU A 155 -9.79 -12.49 -5.05
N ALA A 156 -8.80 -11.62 -5.12
CA ALA A 156 -8.23 -10.92 -3.96
C ALA A 156 -9.21 -9.92 -3.32
N HIS A 157 -10.23 -9.44 -4.04
CA HIS A 157 -11.31 -8.61 -3.47
C HIS A 157 -12.51 -9.44 -2.99
N THR A 158 -12.79 -10.57 -3.63
CA THR A 158 -13.95 -11.43 -3.30
C THR A 158 -13.63 -12.56 -2.33
N TRP A 159 -12.35 -12.77 -1.97
CA TRP A 159 -11.90 -13.83 -1.07
C TRP A 159 -12.64 -13.88 0.28
N ARG A 160 -13.07 -12.73 0.82
CA ARG A 160 -13.89 -12.66 2.04
C ARG A 160 -15.16 -13.51 1.93
N ARG A 161 -15.77 -13.63 0.73
CA ARG A 161 -16.94 -14.48 0.49
C ARG A 161 -16.59 -15.97 0.42
N LYS A 162 -15.41 -16.34 -0.07
CA LYS A 162 -14.95 -17.74 -0.21
C LYS A 162 -14.49 -18.34 1.14
N ALA A 163 -13.83 -17.55 2.00
CA ALA A 163 -13.31 -18.01 3.29
C ALA A 163 -14.39 -18.33 4.34
N CYS A 164 -15.61 -17.82 4.17
CA CYS A 164 -16.75 -18.07 5.06
C CYS A 164 -17.55 -19.35 4.75
N MET A 165 -17.16 -20.16 3.76
CA MET A 165 -17.97 -21.29 3.27
C MET A 165 -17.81 -22.64 4.02
N SER A 166 -17.22 -22.70 5.23
CA SER A 166 -17.00 -23.98 5.93
C SER A 166 -17.74 -24.10 7.28
N HIS A 167 -18.80 -24.92 7.23
CA HIS A 167 -19.48 -25.72 8.27
C HIS A 167 -20.06 -25.06 9.54
N SER A 168 -21.30 -25.43 9.84
CA SER A 168 -21.99 -25.20 11.11
C SER A 168 -21.12 -25.63 12.30
N LYS A 169 -20.88 -24.72 13.25
CA LYS A 169 -20.10 -24.98 14.46
C LYS A 169 -20.71 -26.13 15.28
N SER A 170 -19.89 -27.04 15.80
CA SER A 170 -20.32 -27.99 16.83
C SER A 170 -20.36 -27.31 18.20
N SER A 171 -21.34 -27.67 19.04
CA SER A 171 -21.58 -27.07 20.37
C SER A 171 -20.34 -27.11 21.30
N TRP A 172 -19.45 -28.08 21.12
CA TRP A 172 -18.20 -28.23 21.85
C TRP A 172 -17.14 -27.18 21.50
N SER A 173 -17.15 -26.65 20.28
CA SER A 173 -16.25 -25.55 19.88
C SER A 173 -16.62 -24.25 20.58
N MET A 174 -17.90 -23.99 20.86
CA MET A 174 -18.32 -22.77 21.56
C MET A 174 -17.94 -22.79 23.04
N MET A 175 -17.93 -23.97 23.66
CA MET A 175 -17.58 -24.14 25.07
C MET A 175 -16.08 -23.92 25.34
N LYS A 176 -15.20 -24.33 24.41
CA LYS A 176 -13.76 -24.09 24.51
C LYS A 176 -13.39 -22.61 24.39
N ASP A 177 -14.11 -21.86 23.55
CA ASP A 177 -13.91 -20.41 23.36
C ASP A 177 -14.20 -19.60 24.66
N LEU A 178 -14.87 -20.20 25.66
CA LEU A 178 -15.24 -19.56 26.94
C LEU A 178 -14.25 -19.85 28.09
N MET A 179 -13.37 -20.87 27.97
CA MET A 179 -12.53 -21.37 29.08
C MET A 179 -11.11 -20.78 29.13
N TYR A 180 -10.66 -20.01 28.13
CA TYR A 180 -9.30 -19.45 28.06
C TYR A 180 -9.32 -17.92 27.98
N ASP A 181 -9.40 -17.22 29.13
CA ASP A 181 -9.47 -15.75 29.16
C ASP A 181 -8.14 -15.05 29.50
N VAL A 182 -7.08 -15.80 29.84
CA VAL A 182 -5.75 -15.24 30.18
C VAL A 182 -4.80 -15.15 28.96
N ASP A 183 -5.06 -15.89 27.88
CA ASP A 183 -4.18 -15.97 26.69
C ASP A 183 -4.66 -15.12 25.49
N ARG A 184 -5.82 -14.46 25.64
CA ARG A 184 -6.52 -13.74 24.56
C ARG A 184 -5.80 -12.47 24.08
N SER A 185 -4.91 -11.91 24.90
CA SER A 185 -4.11 -10.73 24.54
C SER A 185 -2.89 -11.12 23.68
N ASN A 186 -2.22 -12.22 24.03
CA ASN A 186 -1.11 -12.77 23.25
C ASN A 186 -1.59 -13.27 21.88
N GLU A 187 -2.75 -13.93 21.85
CA GLU A 187 -3.41 -14.37 20.61
C GLU A 187 -3.66 -13.20 19.65
N LYS A 188 -4.21 -12.09 20.14
CA LYS A 188 -4.46 -10.89 19.32
C LYS A 188 -3.18 -10.28 18.79
N HIS A 189 -2.11 -10.27 19.59
CA HIS A 189 -0.83 -9.71 19.18
C HIS A 189 -0.18 -10.55 18.07
N ILE A 190 -0.12 -11.88 18.24
CA ILE A 190 0.42 -12.80 17.22
C ILE A 190 -0.37 -12.71 15.92
N LEU A 191 -1.71 -12.64 16.01
CA LEU A 191 -2.56 -12.50 14.83
C LEU A 191 -2.33 -11.16 14.12
N ALA A 192 -2.17 -10.06 14.87
CA ALA A 192 -1.90 -8.74 14.31
C ALA A 192 -0.53 -8.72 13.60
N GLU A 193 0.53 -9.17 14.26
CA GLU A 193 1.89 -9.24 13.70
C GLU A 193 1.91 -10.06 12.40
N ARG A 194 1.29 -11.24 12.39
CA ARG A 194 1.21 -12.09 11.19
C ARG A 194 0.36 -11.45 10.09
N ALA A 195 -0.74 -10.78 10.45
CA ALA A 195 -1.61 -10.09 9.49
C ALA A 195 -0.90 -8.91 8.81
N GLU A 196 0.00 -8.20 9.49
CA GLU A 196 0.76 -7.08 8.91
C GLU A 196 1.69 -7.49 7.77
N SER A 197 2.19 -8.73 7.79
CA SER A 197 3.06 -9.26 6.72
C SER A 197 2.30 -9.63 5.42
N LEU A 198 1.00 -9.91 5.51
CA LEU A 198 0.19 -10.40 4.38
C LEU A 198 0.00 -9.36 3.26
N PRO A 199 -0.33 -8.09 3.55
CA PRO A 199 -0.42 -7.05 2.52
C PRO A 199 0.87 -6.89 1.71
N PHE A 200 2.04 -7.01 2.35
CA PHE A 200 3.32 -6.93 1.66
C PHE A 200 3.52 -8.13 0.71
N ALA A 201 3.30 -9.35 1.20
CA ALA A 201 3.41 -10.56 0.38
C ALA A 201 2.42 -10.55 -0.81
N LEU A 202 1.20 -10.06 -0.58
CA LEU A 202 0.20 -9.84 -1.63
C LEU A 202 0.68 -8.82 -2.67
N LYS A 203 1.19 -7.65 -2.25
CA LYS A 203 1.72 -6.62 -3.15
C LYS A 203 2.84 -7.17 -4.03
N GLN A 204 3.82 -7.86 -3.45
CA GLN A 204 4.94 -8.47 -4.20
C GLN A 204 4.45 -9.47 -5.26
N ARG A 205 3.51 -10.34 -4.88
CA ARG A 205 2.96 -11.37 -5.79
C ARG A 205 2.17 -10.77 -6.95
N MET A 206 1.39 -9.72 -6.69
CA MET A 206 0.58 -9.07 -7.71
C MET A 206 1.40 -8.17 -8.64
N TRP A 207 2.45 -7.53 -8.13
CA TRP A 207 3.39 -6.76 -8.94
C TRP A 207 4.17 -7.66 -9.90
N GLY A 208 4.67 -8.81 -9.42
CA GLY A 208 5.30 -9.81 -10.30
C GLY A 208 4.39 -10.17 -11.48
N ARG A 209 3.11 -10.45 -11.23
CA ARG A 209 2.15 -10.85 -12.30
C ARG A 209 1.80 -9.73 -13.28
N ARG A 210 1.64 -8.47 -12.83
CA ARG A 210 1.40 -7.33 -13.74
C ARG A 210 2.58 -7.10 -14.69
N TYR A 211 3.81 -7.23 -14.19
CA TYR A 211 5.01 -7.12 -15.03
C TYR A 211 5.15 -8.27 -16.02
N TRP A 212 4.81 -9.51 -15.65
CA TRP A 212 4.85 -10.65 -16.58
C TRP A 212 3.77 -10.59 -17.68
N ARG A 213 2.57 -10.10 -17.37
CA ARG A 213 1.48 -10.02 -18.37
C ARG A 213 1.77 -9.00 -19.47
N VAL A 214 2.34 -7.85 -19.11
CA VAL A 214 2.78 -6.82 -20.09
C VAL A 214 3.97 -7.30 -20.94
N ILE A 215 4.76 -8.28 -20.46
CA ILE A 215 5.87 -8.87 -21.22
C ILE A 215 5.42 -10.06 -22.09
N GLN A 216 4.31 -10.74 -21.77
CA GLN A 216 3.76 -11.83 -22.59
C GLN A 216 2.78 -11.34 -23.67
N GLU A 217 2.18 -10.15 -23.49
CA GLU A 217 1.26 -9.55 -24.46
C GLU A 217 1.96 -8.59 -25.46
N CYS A 218 3.29 -8.51 -25.42
CA CYS A 218 4.16 -7.85 -26.40
C CYS A 218 5.10 -8.86 -27.05
#